data_AF-A0A957AE36-F1
#
_entry.id   AF-A0A957AE36-F1
#
_cell.length_a   1.000
_cell.length_b   1.000
_cell.length_c   1.000
_cell.angle_alpha   90.00
_cell.angle_beta   90.00
_cell.angle_gamma   90.00
#
_symmetry.space_group_name_H-M   'P 1'
#
loop_
_entity.id
_entity.type
_entity.pdbx_description
1 polymer ?
#
loop_
_entity_poly.entity_id
_entity_poly.type
_entity_poly.pdbx_seq_one_letter_code
_entity_poly.pdbx_strand_id
1 'polypeptide(L)'
;SVELPGLTEPGWHITDDGLRAFALAEHDQPRRLQRLGAVYVPRLAADGSGGIGLPRLLLHELGVNAVMVELAERAHRDGGRLAVWQNTGEAACYFEGRRFWIRPDAAGILAGPDGETPFLLEYDRGTESEASLRAKFEGYERYYAAGAWDMAFDRMPVLLAVCAGYPSLQRVRRVAREVAGVPVLVVPESGGWWTRVDGATA
;
A
#
# COMPACT_ATOMS: atom_id res chain seq x y z
N SER A 1 4.81 25.63 3.78
CA SER A 1 3.68 25.82 2.85
C SER A 1 4.11 26.82 1.80
N VAL A 2 3.92 26.51 0.52
CA VAL A 2 4.08 27.49 -0.57
C VAL A 2 2.67 27.85 -1.00
N GLU A 3 2.26 29.10 -0.79
CA GLU A 3 1.01 29.60 -1.37
C GLU A 3 1.20 29.80 -2.87
N LEU A 4 0.41 29.10 -3.67
CA LEU A 4 0.38 29.27 -5.12
C LEU A 4 -0.81 30.17 -5.49
N PRO A 5 -0.60 31.31 -6.19
CA PRO A 5 -1.68 32.21 -6.54
C PRO A 5 -2.65 31.55 -7.53
N GLY A 6 -3.95 31.55 -7.20
CA GLY A 6 -5.03 31.18 -8.15
C GLY A 6 -5.72 29.83 -7.91
N LEU A 7 -5.36 29.09 -6.86
CA LEU A 7 -6.05 27.85 -6.48
C LEU A 7 -6.88 28.10 -5.22
N THR A 8 -8.20 28.14 -5.38
CA THR A 8 -9.16 28.49 -4.32
C THR A 8 -9.58 27.30 -3.44
N GLU A 9 -9.10 26.09 -3.75
CA GLU A 9 -9.44 24.85 -3.05
C GLU A 9 -8.14 24.16 -2.57
N PRO A 10 -8.12 23.56 -1.37
CA PRO A 10 -6.99 22.73 -0.92
C PRO A 10 -6.86 21.50 -1.83
N GLY A 11 -5.94 21.57 -2.78
CA GLY A 11 -5.61 20.48 -3.70
C GLY A 11 -4.27 19.84 -3.38
N TRP A 12 -4.15 18.55 -3.69
CA TRP A 12 -2.85 17.89 -3.73
C TRP A 12 -2.14 18.24 -5.05
N HIS A 13 -0.89 18.69 -4.95
CA HIS A 13 -0.08 19.07 -6.11
C HIS A 13 1.18 18.22 -6.18
N ILE A 14 1.46 17.68 -7.37
CA ILE A 14 2.69 16.93 -7.64
C ILE A 14 3.77 17.88 -8.18
N THR A 15 5.01 17.75 -7.69
CA THR A 15 6.15 18.56 -8.14
C THR A 15 6.71 18.03 -9.46
N ASP A 16 7.60 18.78 -10.13
CA ASP A 16 8.28 18.32 -11.36
C ASP A 16 9.09 17.04 -11.14
N ASP A 17 9.73 16.94 -9.97
CA ASP A 17 10.44 15.73 -9.57
C ASP A 17 9.46 14.60 -9.31
N GLY A 18 8.33 14.86 -8.64
CA GLY A 18 7.24 13.90 -8.52
C GLY A 18 6.74 13.42 -9.88
N LEU A 19 6.52 14.32 -10.83
CA LEU A 19 6.02 13.99 -12.17
C LEU A 19 7.04 13.21 -12.99
N ARG A 20 8.33 13.61 -12.98
CA ARG A 20 9.41 12.85 -13.62
C ARG A 20 9.57 11.49 -12.99
N ALA A 21 9.32 11.42 -11.70
CA ALA A 21 9.46 10.19 -10.97
C ALA A 21 8.30 9.21 -11.23
N PHE A 22 7.07 9.71 -11.31
CA PHE A 22 5.93 8.95 -11.84
C PHE A 22 6.18 8.49 -13.27
N ALA A 23 6.67 9.39 -14.14
CA ALA A 23 6.98 9.05 -15.52
C ALA A 23 8.06 7.95 -15.64
N LEU A 24 9.10 8.00 -14.79
CA LEU A 24 10.14 6.97 -14.72
C LEU A 24 9.60 5.64 -14.20
N ALA A 25 8.68 5.65 -13.24
CA ALA A 25 8.09 4.45 -12.67
C ALA A 25 7.11 3.77 -13.65
N GLU A 26 6.31 4.56 -14.38
CA GLU A 26 5.31 4.09 -15.34
C GLU A 26 5.91 3.79 -16.74
N HIS A 27 7.23 3.97 -16.92
CA HIS A 27 7.89 3.95 -18.23
C HIS A 27 7.24 4.87 -19.29
N ASP A 28 6.68 5.99 -18.86
CA ASP A 28 5.93 6.92 -19.71
C ASP A 28 6.63 8.28 -19.85
N GLN A 29 6.22 9.10 -20.82
CA GLN A 29 6.76 10.44 -21.00
C GLN A 29 6.05 11.45 -20.08
N PRO A 30 6.77 12.31 -19.35
CA PRO A 30 6.17 13.36 -18.50
C PRO A 30 5.15 14.26 -19.24
N ARG A 31 5.33 14.45 -20.55
CA ARG A 31 4.42 15.22 -21.43
C ARG A 31 3.05 14.55 -21.66
N ARG A 32 2.93 13.23 -21.44
CA ARG A 32 1.65 12.52 -21.52
C ARG A 32 0.84 12.73 -20.23
N LEU A 33 1.50 12.69 -19.08
CA LEU A 33 0.90 12.98 -17.78
C LEU A 33 0.47 14.46 -17.65
N GLN A 34 1.22 15.41 -18.23
CA GLN A 34 0.81 16.83 -18.31
C GLN A 34 -0.50 17.05 -19.08
N ARG A 35 -0.81 16.21 -20.09
CA ARG A 35 -2.05 16.34 -20.88
C ARG A 35 -3.31 15.90 -20.13
N LEU A 36 -3.17 15.21 -18.99
CA LEU A 36 -4.27 14.76 -18.15
C LEU A 36 -4.72 15.81 -17.11
N GLY A 37 -4.12 17.01 -17.10
CA GLY A 37 -4.80 18.22 -16.61
C GLY A 37 -4.62 18.62 -15.14
N ALA A 38 -3.59 18.15 -14.43
CA ALA A 38 -3.42 18.54 -13.01
C ALA A 38 -1.96 18.76 -12.56
N VAL A 39 -1.14 19.58 -13.23
CA VAL A 39 0.20 19.89 -12.69
C VAL A 39 0.72 21.28 -13.10
N TYR A 40 1.05 22.13 -12.11
CA TYR A 40 1.88 23.34 -12.25
C TYR A 40 3.07 23.28 -11.27
N VAL A 41 4.21 23.86 -11.65
CA VAL A 41 5.56 23.56 -11.15
C VAL A 41 6.20 24.73 -10.40
N PRO A 42 6.73 24.52 -9.19
CA PRO A 42 7.90 25.24 -8.69
C PRO A 42 9.13 24.33 -8.59
N ARG A 43 10.29 24.85 -8.98
CA ARG A 43 11.60 24.15 -9.03
C ARG A 43 11.99 23.54 -7.68
N LEU A 44 12.43 22.28 -7.70
CA LEU A 44 13.37 21.74 -6.72
C LEU A 44 14.80 21.86 -7.29
N ALA A 45 15.73 22.21 -6.41
CA ALA A 45 17.13 22.45 -6.73
C ALA A 45 17.80 21.12 -7.09
N ALA A 46 18.50 21.11 -8.23
CA ALA A 46 19.24 19.97 -8.74
C ALA A 46 20.28 19.48 -7.72
N ASP A 47 20.26 18.19 -7.40
CA ASP A 47 21.43 17.48 -6.93
C ASP A 47 22.32 17.09 -8.14
N GLY A 48 23.61 17.37 -8.01
CA GLY A 48 24.57 17.50 -9.11
C GLY A 48 25.03 16.21 -9.79
N SER A 49 24.17 15.21 -9.95
CA SER A 49 24.47 14.00 -10.75
C SER A 49 23.28 13.67 -11.63
N GLY A 50 23.41 13.94 -12.94
CA GLY A 50 22.37 13.91 -13.97
C GLY A 50 21.69 12.56 -14.28
N GLY A 51 21.33 11.77 -13.27
CA GLY A 51 20.39 10.67 -13.35
C GLY A 51 19.41 10.75 -12.18
N ILE A 52 18.12 10.96 -12.46
CA ILE A 52 17.07 10.95 -11.43
C ILE A 52 16.81 9.47 -11.08
N GLY A 53 17.61 8.92 -10.16
CA GLY A 53 17.26 7.66 -9.53
C GLY A 53 16.01 7.88 -8.68
N LEU A 54 14.96 7.08 -8.89
CA LEU A 54 13.76 7.21 -8.09
C LEU A 54 14.08 6.90 -6.62
N PRO A 55 13.77 7.80 -5.67
CA PRO A 55 13.94 7.51 -4.26
C PRO A 55 13.22 6.20 -3.92
N ARG A 56 13.89 5.29 -3.20
CA ARG A 56 13.33 3.98 -2.85
C ARG A 56 11.94 4.09 -2.20
N LEU A 57 11.74 5.14 -1.39
CA LEU A 57 10.47 5.46 -0.76
C LEU A 57 9.36 5.69 -1.78
N LEU A 58 9.62 6.42 -2.86
CA LEU A 58 8.61 6.69 -3.87
C LEU A 58 8.21 5.42 -4.63
N LEU A 59 9.17 4.60 -5.03
CA LEU A 59 8.87 3.33 -5.69
C LEU A 59 8.07 2.36 -4.78
N HIS A 60 8.23 2.48 -3.47
CA HIS A 60 7.43 1.73 -2.50
C HIS A 60 5.99 2.23 -2.48
N GLU A 61 5.80 3.53 -2.30
CA GLU A 61 4.47 4.18 -2.29
C GLU A 61 3.71 3.96 -3.61
N LEU A 62 4.40 3.98 -4.75
CA LEU A 62 3.78 3.68 -6.05
C LEU A 62 3.28 2.23 -6.12
N GLY A 63 4.08 1.26 -5.63
CA GLY A 63 3.66 -0.14 -5.59
C GLY A 63 2.48 -0.37 -4.64
N VAL A 64 2.47 0.29 -3.48
CA VAL A 64 1.33 0.27 -2.55
C VAL A 64 0.07 0.80 -3.23
N ASN A 65 0.16 1.94 -3.92
CA ASN A 65 -0.98 2.52 -4.63
C ASN A 65 -1.45 1.61 -5.78
N ALA A 66 -0.54 0.98 -6.52
CA ALA A 66 -0.88 0.04 -7.58
C ALA A 66 -1.68 -1.15 -7.04
N VAL A 67 -1.26 -1.73 -5.91
CA VAL A 67 -2.00 -2.80 -5.23
C VAL A 67 -3.40 -2.35 -4.83
N MET A 68 -3.52 -1.15 -4.25
CA MET A 68 -4.82 -0.61 -3.81
C MET A 68 -5.78 -0.37 -4.99
N VAL A 69 -5.27 0.15 -6.12
CA VAL A 69 -6.04 0.29 -7.36
C VAL A 69 -6.48 -1.07 -7.89
N GLU A 70 -5.59 -2.05 -7.94
CA GLU A 70 -5.92 -3.40 -8.43
C GLU A 70 -7.01 -4.05 -7.55
N LEU A 71 -6.92 -3.90 -6.23
CA LEU A 71 -7.96 -4.36 -5.30
C LEU A 71 -9.30 -3.68 -5.57
N ALA A 72 -9.32 -2.36 -5.79
CA ALA A 72 -10.54 -1.62 -6.11
C ALA A 72 -11.17 -2.07 -7.43
N GLU A 73 -10.37 -2.19 -8.49
CA GLU A 73 -10.82 -2.66 -9.80
C GLU A 73 -11.33 -4.09 -9.76
N ARG A 74 -10.67 -4.96 -9.00
CA ARG A 74 -11.11 -6.35 -8.85
C ARG A 74 -12.40 -6.44 -8.04
N ALA A 75 -12.48 -5.76 -6.91
CA ALA A 75 -13.70 -5.69 -6.13
C ALA A 75 -14.87 -5.20 -6.99
N HIS A 76 -14.65 -4.15 -7.80
CA HIS A 76 -15.66 -3.65 -8.72
C HIS A 76 -16.13 -4.69 -9.74
N ARG A 77 -15.20 -5.41 -10.38
CA ARG A 77 -15.54 -6.50 -11.32
C ARG A 77 -16.33 -7.63 -10.67
N ASP A 78 -16.06 -7.90 -9.39
CA ASP A 78 -16.75 -8.93 -8.61
C ASP A 78 -18.04 -8.40 -7.93
N GLY A 79 -18.51 -7.20 -8.29
CA GLY A 79 -19.78 -6.62 -7.82
C GLY A 79 -19.69 -5.88 -6.48
N GLY A 80 -18.47 -5.65 -5.98
CA GLY A 80 -18.16 -4.89 -4.77
C GLY A 80 -17.46 -3.55 -5.05
N ARG A 81 -16.73 -3.05 -4.05
CA ARG A 81 -15.87 -1.86 -4.13
C ARG A 81 -14.84 -1.81 -3.00
N LEU A 82 -13.79 -1.02 -3.18
CA LEU A 82 -12.97 -0.53 -2.07
C LEU A 82 -13.71 0.65 -1.42
N ALA A 83 -14.34 0.42 -0.27
CA ALA A 83 -15.18 1.41 0.42
C ALA A 83 -14.36 2.43 1.22
N VAL A 84 -13.21 1.99 1.76
CA VAL A 84 -12.26 2.83 2.48
C VAL A 84 -10.86 2.55 1.96
N TRP A 85 -10.09 3.62 1.77
CA TRP A 85 -8.66 3.59 1.48
C TRP A 85 -7.98 4.53 2.48
N GLN A 86 -7.03 4.01 3.25
CA GLN A 86 -6.14 4.77 4.12
C GLN A 86 -4.69 4.60 3.66
N ASN A 87 -3.95 5.71 3.54
CA ASN A 87 -2.51 5.66 3.26
C ASN A 87 -1.70 5.29 4.51
N THR A 88 -0.38 5.10 4.37
CA THR A 88 0.55 4.76 5.45
C THR A 88 0.40 5.61 6.73
N GLY A 89 0.14 6.91 6.57
CA GLY A 89 -0.01 7.85 7.69
C GLY A 89 -1.34 7.69 8.42
N GLU A 90 -2.41 7.44 7.68
CA GLU A 90 -3.77 7.25 8.20
C GLU A 90 -3.97 5.86 8.81
N ALA A 91 -3.29 4.85 8.27
CA ALA A 91 -3.33 3.47 8.73
C ALA A 91 -2.49 3.23 10.00
N ALA A 92 -1.62 4.18 10.37
CA ALA A 92 -0.79 4.06 11.57
C ALA A 92 -1.66 4.08 12.84
N CYS A 93 -1.46 3.10 13.71
CA CYS A 93 -2.27 2.93 14.91
C CYS A 93 -1.38 2.84 16.15
N TYR A 94 -1.68 3.67 17.16
CA TYR A 94 -1.10 3.57 18.50
C TYR A 94 -2.07 2.85 19.42
N PHE A 95 -1.57 1.93 20.25
CA PHE A 95 -2.39 1.14 21.17
C PHE A 95 -1.71 0.96 22.54
N GLU A 96 -2.44 0.42 23.51
CA GLU A 96 -2.03 0.31 24.91
C GLU A 96 -1.46 1.63 25.48
N GLY A 97 -2.28 2.69 25.46
CA GLY A 97 -1.85 4.00 25.97
C GLY A 97 -0.70 4.62 25.18
N ARG A 98 -0.60 4.31 23.88
CA ARG A 98 0.46 4.77 22.95
C ARG A 98 1.85 4.20 23.22
N ARG A 99 1.95 3.13 24.02
CA ARG A 99 3.19 2.40 24.25
C ARG A 99 3.67 1.65 23.01
N PHE A 100 2.72 1.11 22.26
CA PHE A 100 2.97 0.34 21.04
C PHE A 100 2.28 0.99 19.85
N TRP A 101 2.80 0.68 18.66
CA TRP A 101 2.21 1.12 17.42
C TRP A 101 2.51 0.14 16.29
N ILE A 102 1.62 0.14 15.31
CA ILE A 102 1.83 -0.47 13.99
C ILE A 102 1.71 0.62 12.93
N ARG A 103 2.34 0.38 11.78
CA ARG A 103 2.23 1.24 10.60
C ARG A 103 2.20 0.38 9.35
N PRO A 104 1.00 -0.09 8.98
CA PRO A 104 0.76 -0.66 7.67
C PRO A 104 1.16 0.33 6.58
N ASP A 105 1.50 -0.20 5.40
CA ASP A 105 1.73 0.60 4.20
C ASP A 105 0.41 1.18 3.66
N ALA A 106 -0.71 0.50 3.89
CA ALA A 106 -2.05 1.04 3.70
C ALA A 106 -3.06 0.26 4.55
N ALA A 107 -4.30 0.73 4.60
CA ALA A 107 -5.42 -0.03 5.12
C ALA A 107 -6.70 0.28 4.33
N GLY A 108 -7.71 -0.57 4.46
CA GLY A 108 -8.97 -0.34 3.75
C GLY A 108 -10.08 -1.30 4.13
N ILE A 109 -11.22 -1.11 3.47
CA ILE A 109 -12.40 -1.98 3.60
C ILE A 109 -12.88 -2.35 2.21
N LEU A 110 -12.88 -3.65 1.91
CA LEU A 110 -13.54 -4.20 0.71
C LEU A 110 -14.99 -4.48 1.07
N ALA A 111 -15.92 -3.81 0.38
CA ALA A 111 -17.35 -4.06 0.50
C ALA A 111 -17.82 -4.90 -0.68
N GLY A 112 -18.42 -6.05 -0.41
CA GLY A 112 -19.00 -6.94 -1.43
C GLY A 112 -20.38 -7.45 -1.03
N PRO A 113 -20.98 -8.34 -1.85
CA PRO A 113 -22.28 -8.94 -1.57
C PRO A 113 -22.35 -9.67 -0.21
N ASP A 114 -21.23 -10.25 0.22
CA ASP A 114 -21.10 -11.01 1.47
C ASP A 114 -20.75 -10.12 2.69
N GLY A 115 -20.65 -8.81 2.50
CA GLY A 115 -20.36 -7.83 3.54
C GLY A 115 -19.00 -7.16 3.40
N GLU A 116 -18.53 -6.60 4.52
CA GLU A 116 -17.31 -5.81 4.57
C GLU A 116 -16.13 -6.62 5.13
N THR A 117 -15.00 -6.56 4.42
CA THR A 117 -13.74 -7.16 4.82
C THR A 117 -12.70 -6.05 5.02
N PRO A 118 -12.43 -5.67 6.28
CA PRO A 118 -11.34 -4.75 6.58
C PRO A 118 -9.99 -5.44 6.37
N PHE A 119 -8.98 -4.68 5.97
CA PHE A 119 -7.63 -5.18 5.78
C PHE A 119 -6.56 -4.14 6.15
N LEU A 120 -5.40 -4.64 6.54
CA LEU A 120 -4.14 -3.92 6.67
C LEU A 120 -3.20 -4.41 5.56
N LEU A 121 -2.49 -3.53 4.88
CA LEU A 121 -1.61 -3.86 3.77
C LEU A 121 -0.13 -3.69 4.16
N GLU A 122 0.67 -4.68 3.79
CA GLU A 122 2.12 -4.65 3.78
C GLU A 122 2.63 -4.98 2.38
N TYR A 123 3.51 -4.16 1.82
CA TYR A 123 4.07 -4.37 0.49
C TYR A 123 5.58 -4.63 0.58
N ASP A 124 6.02 -5.88 0.40
CA ASP A 124 7.45 -6.21 0.40
C ASP A 124 8.02 -6.22 -1.02
N ARG A 125 8.89 -5.25 -1.31
CA ARG A 125 9.67 -5.18 -2.56
C ARG A 125 10.91 -6.07 -2.57
N GLY A 126 11.14 -6.84 -1.51
CA GLY A 126 12.34 -7.66 -1.39
C GLY A 126 13.48 -6.98 -0.65
N THR A 127 13.37 -5.70 -0.32
CA THR A 127 14.44 -4.89 0.28
C THR A 127 14.55 -5.01 1.79
N GLU A 128 13.52 -5.54 2.46
CA GLU A 128 13.50 -5.65 3.92
C GLU A 128 14.31 -6.87 4.41
N SER A 129 15.02 -6.70 5.53
CA SER A 129 15.71 -7.81 6.18
C SER A 129 14.72 -8.72 6.91
N GLU A 130 15.07 -9.99 7.08
CA GLU A 130 14.21 -10.93 7.81
C GLU A 130 13.98 -10.51 9.28
N ALA A 131 15.01 -9.94 9.94
CA ALA A 131 14.89 -9.44 11.30
C ALA A 131 13.89 -8.26 11.39
N SER A 132 13.88 -7.39 10.39
CA SER A 132 12.93 -6.28 10.30
C SER A 132 11.50 -6.78 10.05
N LEU A 133 11.32 -7.73 9.13
CA LEU A 133 10.04 -8.40 8.91
C LEU A 133 9.53 -9.06 10.19
N ARG A 134 10.38 -9.79 10.90
CA ARG A 134 10.01 -10.43 12.19
C ARG A 134 9.52 -9.40 13.20
N ALA A 135 10.27 -8.32 13.41
CA ALA A 135 9.87 -7.26 14.34
C ALA A 135 8.53 -6.62 13.96
N LYS A 136 8.28 -6.42 12.65
CA LYS A 136 7.00 -5.90 12.14
C LYS A 136 5.84 -6.88 12.42
N PHE A 137 6.03 -8.17 12.14
CA PHE A 137 5.03 -9.21 12.40
C PHE A 137 4.77 -9.43 13.89
N GLU A 138 5.79 -9.35 14.76
CA GLU A 138 5.61 -9.33 16.23
C GLU A 138 4.80 -8.11 16.69
N GLY A 139 4.98 -6.96 16.02
CA GLY A 139 4.14 -5.77 16.24
C GLY A 139 2.67 -6.03 15.94
N TYR A 140 2.38 -6.71 14.83
CA TYR A 140 1.03 -7.15 14.49
C TYR A 140 0.47 -8.17 15.48
N GLU A 141 1.25 -9.18 15.89
CA GLU A 141 0.83 -10.15 16.89
C GLU A 141 0.36 -9.46 18.18
N ARG A 142 1.11 -8.46 18.67
CA ARG A 142 0.69 -7.64 19.81
C ARG A 142 -0.58 -6.84 19.53
N TYR A 143 -0.69 -6.23 18.35
CA TYR A 143 -1.87 -5.47 17.95
C TYR A 143 -3.14 -6.33 17.94
N TYR A 144 -3.09 -7.54 17.36
CA TYR A 144 -4.22 -8.47 17.35
C TYR A 144 -4.51 -9.05 18.74
N ALA A 145 -3.49 -9.42 19.50
CA ALA A 145 -3.66 -9.94 20.86
C ALA A 145 -4.27 -8.91 21.82
N ALA A 146 -3.96 -7.62 21.63
CA ALA A 146 -4.55 -6.53 22.41
C ALA A 146 -5.97 -6.14 21.98
N GLY A 147 -6.50 -6.72 20.89
CA GLY A 147 -7.79 -6.33 20.31
C GLY A 147 -7.81 -4.89 19.79
N ALA A 148 -6.65 -4.30 19.52
CA ALA A 148 -6.53 -2.88 19.18
C ALA A 148 -7.20 -2.50 17.83
N TRP A 149 -7.52 -3.50 17.00
CA TRP A 149 -8.27 -3.31 15.77
C TRP A 149 -9.71 -2.88 15.97
N ASP A 150 -10.33 -3.22 17.10
CA ASP A 150 -11.74 -2.91 17.40
C ASP A 150 -11.99 -1.40 17.55
N MET A 151 -10.92 -0.61 17.69
CA MET A 151 -11.00 0.86 17.68
C MET A 151 -11.22 1.46 16.29
N ALA A 152 -10.86 0.74 15.23
CA ALA A 152 -10.83 1.25 13.86
C ALA A 152 -11.70 0.44 12.89
N PHE A 153 -12.03 -0.81 13.23
CA PHE A 153 -12.76 -1.72 12.36
C PHE A 153 -13.82 -2.50 13.15
N ASP A 154 -15.03 -2.60 12.58
CA ASP A 154 -16.15 -3.38 13.15
C ASP A 154 -15.90 -4.91 13.10
N ARG A 155 -14.87 -5.35 12.38
CA ARG A 155 -14.43 -6.74 12.27
C ARG A 155 -12.93 -6.80 12.28
N MET A 156 -12.39 -7.94 12.71
CA MET A 156 -10.95 -8.17 12.70
C MET A 156 -10.40 -8.03 11.26
N PRO A 157 -9.47 -7.10 11.00
CA PRO A 157 -8.89 -6.92 9.68
C PRO A 157 -8.02 -8.12 9.31
N VAL A 158 -7.92 -8.41 8.01
CA VAL A 158 -6.93 -9.35 7.48
C VAL A 158 -5.62 -8.60 7.23
N LEU A 159 -4.48 -9.17 7.65
CA LEU A 159 -3.16 -8.65 7.25
C LEU A 159 -2.82 -9.18 5.86
N LEU A 160 -2.97 -8.34 4.84
CA LEU A 160 -2.61 -8.64 3.46
C LEU A 160 -1.14 -8.27 3.23
N ALA A 161 -0.28 -9.26 3.00
CA ALA A 161 1.11 -9.06 2.62
C ALA A 161 1.32 -9.35 1.13
N VAL A 162 1.57 -8.31 0.34
CA VAL A 162 1.81 -8.39 -1.10
C VAL A 162 3.31 -8.31 -1.39
N CYS A 163 3.83 -9.25 -2.16
CA CYS A 163 5.28 -9.41 -2.36
C CYS A 163 5.67 -9.27 -3.84
N ALA A 164 6.50 -8.28 -4.18
CA ALA A 164 6.88 -7.97 -5.58
C ALA A 164 7.66 -9.09 -6.30
N GLY A 165 8.13 -10.10 -5.58
CA GLY A 165 8.84 -11.24 -6.16
C GLY A 165 8.74 -12.53 -5.36
N TYR A 166 9.12 -13.63 -5.98
CA TYR A 166 9.11 -14.95 -5.35
C TYR A 166 10.05 -15.06 -4.13
N PRO A 167 11.27 -14.49 -4.12
CA PRO A 167 12.12 -14.50 -2.93
C PRO A 167 11.51 -13.77 -1.73
N SER A 168 10.94 -12.58 -1.94
CA SER A 168 10.18 -11.85 -0.91
C SER A 168 9.00 -12.65 -0.41
N LEU A 169 8.23 -13.27 -1.32
CA LEU A 169 7.08 -14.10 -0.97
C LEU A 169 7.45 -15.23 -0.02
N GLN A 170 8.52 -15.97 -0.33
CA GLN A 170 8.97 -17.09 0.50
C GLN A 170 9.46 -16.63 1.87
N ARG A 171 10.17 -15.50 1.92
CA ARG A 171 10.66 -14.92 3.17
C ARG A 171 9.50 -14.44 4.05
N VAL A 172 8.57 -13.68 3.50
CA VAL A 172 7.38 -13.20 4.23
C VAL A 172 6.53 -14.37 4.70
N ARG A 173 6.29 -15.38 3.87
CA ARG A 173 5.55 -16.61 4.28
C ARG A 173 6.21 -17.33 5.44
N ARG A 174 7.54 -17.41 5.46
CA ARG A 174 8.28 -18.06 6.55
C ARG A 174 8.08 -17.30 7.86
N VAL A 175 8.31 -15.99 7.86
CA VAL A 175 8.12 -15.15 9.06
C VAL A 175 6.66 -15.14 9.51
N ALA A 176 5.71 -15.03 8.58
CA ALA A 176 4.28 -15.01 8.86
C ALA A 176 3.76 -16.31 9.50
N ARG A 177 4.42 -17.45 9.29
CA ARG A 177 4.07 -18.74 9.93
C ARG A 177 4.53 -18.83 11.39
N GLU A 178 5.46 -17.97 11.80
CA GLU A 178 6.04 -17.99 13.12
C GLU A 178 5.26 -17.13 14.12
N VAL A 179 4.33 -16.29 13.63
CA VAL A 179 3.41 -15.52 14.48
C VAL A 179 2.07 -16.23 14.65
N ALA A 180 1.47 -16.10 15.84
CA ALA A 180 0.17 -16.66 16.15
C ALA A 180 -0.92 -15.57 16.21
N GLY A 181 -2.18 -15.95 15.95
CA GLY A 181 -3.32 -15.04 16.13
C GLY A 181 -3.44 -13.88 15.12
N VAL A 182 -2.55 -13.82 14.12
CA VAL A 182 -2.61 -12.83 13.04
C VAL A 182 -3.28 -13.46 11.80
N PRO A 183 -4.44 -12.98 11.34
CA PRO A 183 -5.08 -13.46 10.12
C PRO A 183 -4.32 -12.93 8.88
N VAL A 184 -3.20 -13.56 8.55
CA VAL A 184 -2.34 -13.13 7.45
C VAL A 184 -2.64 -13.85 6.13
N LEU A 185 -2.78 -13.07 5.06
CA LEU A 185 -2.82 -13.55 3.68
C LEU A 185 -1.58 -13.06 2.93
N VAL A 186 -0.73 -13.99 2.49
CA VAL A 186 0.52 -13.66 1.78
C VAL A 186 0.41 -14.02 0.30
N VAL A 187 0.41 -12.99 -0.55
CA VAL A 187 0.25 -13.11 -2.01
C VAL A 187 1.43 -12.49 -2.75
N PRO A 188 1.85 -13.05 -3.89
CA PRO A 188 2.73 -12.32 -4.80
C PRO A 188 1.97 -11.11 -5.36
N GLU A 189 2.71 -10.06 -5.68
CA GLU A 189 2.24 -9.04 -6.60
C GLU A 189 1.90 -9.73 -7.92
N SER A 190 0.68 -9.51 -8.40
CA SER A 190 0.24 -10.02 -9.68
C SER A 190 1.12 -9.40 -10.76
N GLY A 191 2.05 -10.15 -11.32
CA GLY A 191 2.51 -9.89 -12.68
C GLY A 191 1.37 -10.21 -13.63
N GLY A 192 0.24 -9.49 -13.57
CA GLY A 192 -0.87 -9.57 -14.51
C GLY A 192 -1.44 -10.95 -14.86
N TRP A 193 -1.44 -12.00 -14.02
CA TRP A 193 -2.16 -13.25 -14.33
C TRP A 193 -2.63 -13.99 -13.07
N TRP A 194 -3.81 -13.63 -12.54
CA TRP A 194 -4.54 -14.51 -11.62
C TRP A 194 -5.64 -15.23 -12.39
N THR A 195 -5.39 -16.48 -12.76
CA THR A 195 -6.43 -17.39 -13.24
C THR A 195 -7.36 -17.74 -12.07
N ARG A 196 -8.65 -17.54 -12.27
CA ARG A 196 -9.71 -18.08 -11.41
C ARG A 196 -9.49 -19.60 -11.30
N VAL A 197 -9.23 -20.11 -10.10
CA VAL A 197 -9.37 -21.55 -9.85
C VAL A 197 -10.85 -21.77 -9.64
N ASP A 198 -11.58 -21.95 -10.74
CA ASP A 198 -12.95 -22.43 -10.65
C ASP A 198 -12.94 -23.80 -9.98
N GLY A 199 -13.76 -23.92 -8.93
CA GLY A 199 -13.89 -25.11 -8.14
C GLY A 199 -14.22 -26.32 -9.01
N ALA A 200 -13.57 -27.43 -8.69
CA ALA A 200 -13.95 -28.75 -9.15
C ALA A 200 -15.44 -28.97 -8.84
N THR A 201 -16.24 -29.10 -9.89
CA THR A 201 -17.52 -29.78 -9.82
C THR A 201 -17.25 -31.28 -9.76
N ALA A 202 -17.60 -31.88 -8.63
CA ALA A 202 -17.98 -33.29 -8.56
C ALA A 202 -19.45 -33.44 -8.97
#